data_AF-A0A166S8K7-F1
#
_entry.id   AF-A0A166S8K7-F1
#
_cell.length_a   1.000
_cell.length_b   1.000
_cell.length_c   1.000
_cell.angle_alpha   90.00
_cell.angle_beta   90.00
_cell.angle_gamma   90.00
#
_symmetry.space_group_name_H-M   'P 1'
#
loop_
_entity.id
_entity.type
_entity.pdbx_description
1 polymer ?
#
loop_
_entity_poly.entity_id
_entity_poly.type
_entity_poly.pdbx_seq_one_letter_code
_entity_poly.pdbx_strand_id
1 'polypeptide(L)' 'MSKGAPLMYADTRTVQAGDGCNLVTIPKDLVEAFDIESGDELLFSVQRGDEGILIRPAEQFRPQYE' A
#
# COMPACT_ATOMS: atom_id res chain seq x y z
N MET A 1 -20.57 14.31 8.00
CA MET A 1 -19.30 13.81 8.55
C MET A 1 -19.06 12.44 7.95
N SER A 2 -18.28 12.32 6.87
CA SER A 2 -17.95 11.01 6.30
C SER A 2 -17.07 10.27 7.30
N LYS A 3 -17.55 9.12 7.77
CA LYS A 3 -16.80 8.20 8.62
C LYS A 3 -15.61 7.73 7.77
N GLY A 4 -14.39 8.19 8.09
CA GLY A 4 -13.18 7.71 7.42
C GLY A 4 -13.12 6.19 7.54
N ALA A 5 -12.78 5.52 6.44
CA ALA A 5 -12.60 4.08 6.43
C ALA A 5 -11.55 3.69 7.50
N PRO A 6 -11.75 2.56 8.21
CA PRO A 6 -10.78 2.11 9.21
C PRO A 6 -9.42 1.92 8.55
N LEU A 7 -8.37 2.51 9.13
CA LEU A 7 -6.99 2.22 8.76
C LEU A 7 -6.69 0.78 9.18
N MET A 8 -6.42 -0.08 8.21
CA MET A 8 -6.00 -1.45 8.46
C MET A 8 -4.48 -1.49 8.57
N TYR A 9 -3.97 -1.97 9.70
CA TYR A 9 -2.53 -2.11 9.95
C TYR A 9 -2.10 -3.55 9.69
N ALA A 10 -1.02 -3.72 8.94
CA ALA A 10 -0.37 -5.01 8.72
C ALA A 10 1.08 -4.95 9.19
N ASP A 11 1.46 -5.92 10.03
CA ASP A 11 2.87 -6.15 10.35
C ASP A 11 3.50 -6.90 9.17
N THR A 12 4.43 -6.26 8.48
CA THR A 12 5.08 -6.82 7.29
C THR A 12 6.50 -7.24 7.64
N ARG A 13 6.92 -8.42 7.18
CA ARG A 13 8.33 -8.84 7.30
C ARG A 13 9.11 -8.28 6.13
N THR A 14 10.15 -7.51 6.41
CA THR A 14 11.07 -7.02 5.38
C THR A 14 12.10 -8.09 5.05
N VAL A 15 12.13 -8.55 3.80
CA VAL A 15 13.28 -9.28 3.25
C VAL A 15 13.96 -8.35 2.27
N GLN A 16 15.24 -8.07 2.48
CA GLN A 16 16.03 -7.32 1.52
C GLN A 16 16.24 -8.19 0.28
N ALA A 17 15.70 -7.77 -0.85
CA ALA A 17 16.07 -8.33 -2.13
C ALA A 17 17.47 -7.80 -2.50
N GLY A 18 18.32 -8.67 -3.05
CA GLY A 18 19.74 -8.37 -3.34
C GLY A 18 19.97 -7.29 -4.42
N ASP A 19 18.90 -6.66 -4.89
CA ASP A 19 18.84 -5.58 -5.87
C ASP A 19 18.67 -4.20 -5.23
N GLY A 20 18.63 -4.11 -3.89
CA GLY A 20 18.39 -2.86 -3.18
C GLY A 20 16.91 -2.56 -2.93
N CYS A 21 16.01 -3.49 -3.25
CA CYS A 21 14.60 -3.40 -2.90
C CYS A 21 14.32 -4.05 -1.53
N ASN A 22 13.33 -3.49 -0.82
CA ASN A 22 12.74 -4.13 0.36
C ASN A 22 11.42 -4.77 -0.07
N LEU A 23 11.28 -6.08 0.16
CA LEU A 23 10.03 -6.79 -0.05
C LEU A 23 9.23 -6.80 1.24
N VAL A 24 7.96 -6.41 1.16
CA VAL A 24 6.99 -6.46 2.25
C VAL A 24 5.84 -7.39 1.88
N THR A 25 5.32 -8.14 2.85
CA THR A 25 4.15 -9.01 2.65
C THR A 25 2.89 -8.30 3.12
N ILE A 26 1.88 -8.19 2.25
CA ILE A 26 0.54 -7.73 2.62
C ILE A 26 -0.30 -8.97 3.00
N PRO A 27 -0.92 -9.01 4.19
CA PRO A 27 -1.82 -10.09 4.59
C PRO A 27 -2.96 -10.30 3.59
N LYS A 28 -3.31 -11.57 3.36
CA LYS A 28 -4.29 -11.98 2.34
C LYS A 28 -5.67 -11.34 2.52
N ASP A 29 -6.12 -11.18 3.76
CA ASP A 29 -7.40 -10.54 4.09
C ASP A 29 -7.45 -9.07 3.66
N LEU A 30 -6.32 -8.35 3.73
CA LEU A 30 -6.23 -6.97 3.21
C LEU A 30 -6.21 -6.95 1.69
N VAL A 31 -5.47 -7.87 1.07
CA VAL A 31 -5.44 -8.01 -0.39
C VAL A 31 -6.87 -8.19 -0.94
N GLU A 32 -7.65 -9.09 -0.32
CA GLU A 32 -9.05 -9.33 -0.70
C GLU A 32 -9.97 -8.14 -0.37
N ALA A 33 -9.79 -7.48 0.78
CA ALA A 33 -10.63 -6.35 1.18
C ALA A 33 -10.45 -5.11 0.30
N PHE A 34 -9.27 -4.93 -0.28
CA PHE A 34 -8.92 -3.79 -1.13
C PHE A 34 -8.86 -4.13 -2.63
N ASP A 35 -9.25 -5.36 -3.00
CA ASP A 35 -9.25 -5.86 -4.39
C ASP A 35 -7.88 -5.68 -5.07
N ILE A 36 -6.81 -6.03 -4.35
CA ILE A 36 -5.43 -5.95 -4.85
C ILE A 36 -5.09 -7.26 -5.54
N GLU A 37 -4.63 -7.19 -6.79
CA GLU A 37 -4.20 -8.34 -7.57
C GLU A 37 -2.69 -8.30 -7.90
N SER A 38 -2.16 -9.46 -8.29
CA SER A 38 -0.77 -9.55 -8.75
C SER A 38 -0.61 -8.79 -10.06
N GLY A 39 0.26 -7.79 -10.05
CA GLY A 39 0.51 -6.94 -11.22
C GLY A 39 -0.13 -5.55 -11.11
N ASP A 40 -0.91 -5.30 -10.06
CA ASP A 40 -1.46 -3.98 -9.79
C ASP A 40 -0.37 -2.96 -9.48
N GLU A 41 -0.59 -1.75 -9.96
CA GLU A 41 0.18 -0.60 -9.54
C GLU A 41 -0.38 -0.07 -8.21
N LEU A 42 0.50 0.01 -7.21
CA LEU A 42 0.17 0.54 -5.89
C LEU A 42 0.99 1.80 -5.62
N LEU A 43 0.33 2.80 -5.07
CA LEU A 43 1.00 4.00 -4.57
C LEU A 43 1.31 3.83 -3.10
N PHE A 44 2.52 4.18 -2.72
CA PHE A 44 2.93 4.26 -1.31
C PHE A 44 3.39 5.67 -0.98
N SER A 45 3.08 6.12 0.24
CA SER A 45 3.54 7.40 0.78
C SER A 45 3.98 7.22 2.23
N VAL A 46 5.08 7.88 2.59
CA VAL A 46 5.61 7.92 3.96
C VAL A 46 6.11 9.33 4.24
N GLN A 47 5.82 9.86 5.43
CA GLN A 47 6.37 11.11 5.91
C GLN A 47 7.42 10.85 6.98
N ARG A 48 8.34 11.80 7.13
CA ARG A 48 9.37 11.70 8.17
C ARG A 48 8.71 11.76 9.55
N GLY A 49 8.91 10.71 10.34
CA GLY A 49 8.31 10.58 11.67
C GLY A 49 7.11 9.63 11.70
N ASP A 50 6.66 9.12 10.55
CA ASP A 50 5.64 8.09 10.49
C ASP A 50 6.18 6.74 10.98
N GLU A 51 5.33 6.01 11.69
CA GLU A 51 5.62 4.64 12.17
C GLU A 51 5.28 3.57 11.12
N GLY A 52 4.73 3.96 9.95
CA GLY A 52 4.29 3.04 8.91
C GLY A 52 4.22 3.67 7.52
N ILE A 53 3.87 2.85 6.54
CA ILE A 53 3.70 3.24 5.14
C ILE A 53 2.22 3.16 4.80
N LEU A 54 1.69 4.18 4.12
CA LEU A 54 0.34 4.16 3.58
C LEU A 54 0.36 3.62 2.15
N ILE A 55 -0.47 2.63 1.86
CA ILE A 55 -0.63 2.02 0.52
C ILE A 55 -2.04 2.31 -0.01
N ARG A 56 -2.15 2.62 -1.30
CA ARG A 56 -3.44 2.87 -1.99
C ARG A 56 -3.38 2.33 -3.44
N PRO A 57 -4.50 1.86 -4.02
CA PRO A 57 -4.57 1.51 -5.44
C PRO A 57 -4.23 2.72 -6.34
N ALA A 58 -3.43 2.52 -7.39
CA ALA A 58 -3.02 3.60 -8.30
C ALA A 58 -4.15 4.08 -9.23
N GLU A 59 -5.21 3.28 -9.43
CA GLU A 59 -6.34 3.66 -10.28
C GLU A 59 -7.02 4.96 -9.83
N GLN A 60 -6.97 5.26 -8.54
CA GLN A 60 -7.50 6.51 -7.96
C GLN A 60 -6.65 7.75 -8.27
N PHE A 61 -5.50 7.58 -8.93
CA PHE A 61 -4.50 8.63 -9.13
C PHE A 61 -4.02 8.76 -10.57
N ARG A 62 -4.72 8.17 -11.56
CA ARG A 62 -4.44 8.49 -12.97
C ARG A 62 -4.62 10.00 -13.14
N PRO A 63 -3.55 10.77 -13.42
CA PRO A 63 -3.69 12.18 -13.70
C PRO A 63 -4.60 12.28 -14.92
N GLN A 64 -5.71 13.01 -14.81
CA GLN A 64 -6.43 13.47 -15.98
C GLN A 64 -5.51 14.49 -16.65
N TYR A 65 -4.64 14.01 -17.55
CA TYR A 65 -3.99 14.88 -18.50
C TYR A 65 -5.09 15.33 -19.48
N GLU A 66 -5.64 16.52 -19.25
CA GLU A 66 -6.35 17.31 -20.27
C GLU A 66 -5.34 17.86 -21.30
#